data_AF-A0A917G6Z6-F1
#
_entry.id   AF-A0A917G6Z6-F1
#
_cell.length_a   1.000
_cell.length_b   1.000
_cell.length_c   1.000
_cell.angle_alpha   90.00
_cell.angle_beta   90.00
_cell.angle_gamma   90.00
#
_symmetry.space_group_name_H-M   'P 1'
#
loop_
_entity.id
_entity.type
_entity.pdbx_description
1 polymer ?
#
loop_
_entity_poly.entity_id
_entity_poly.type
_entity_poly.pdbx_seq_one_letter_code
_entity_poly.pdbx_strand_id
1 'polypeptide(L)'
;MLNMLRTQFMLERTSTRNIFAAVAVLVVLCGSVIYIHTLHIGDKERETAVERQSITVALSKFQIADDLTFDEDDLYTNLVLQKQEAARQAMALRMNRIEVYWDSSIKLTQLREKAQQIEGYEVVQNNLPTSAQNKRQLAFSESMQKQHIAIEENHLTYYPFILFIMSLLSGIWFIVLVIYSSTTVIDDFTHATLLRGYPVTVGQYIWSKAIISWGFIGLLMIQILVVSMGLMLWQGTSNAQYPVAIYTGEFVTWPIYQVILLYMGYFMLIALFVILTTIILNLLYKNHYITIFTQMLLWLLPMLVPYVRNHAVWYPFNYVDVASLVTGEKPTLIVMNGVITISISILLLALAIRFLFTSIWDQKG
;
A
#
# COMPACT_ATOMS: atom_id res chain seq x y z
N MET A 1 -16.29 11.25 -29.85
CA MET A 1 -15.56 10.90 -28.61
C MET A 1 -14.11 11.38 -28.62
N LEU A 2 -13.28 11.04 -29.62
CA LEU A 2 -11.85 11.43 -29.65
C LEU A 2 -11.59 12.95 -29.60
N ASN A 3 -12.31 13.73 -30.41
CA ASN A 3 -12.18 15.20 -30.41
C ASN A 3 -12.59 15.83 -29.07
N MET A 4 -13.57 15.22 -28.38
CA MET A 4 -14.02 15.66 -27.06
C MET A 4 -12.98 15.36 -25.98
N LEU A 5 -12.40 14.16 -26.01
CA LEU A 5 -11.30 13.78 -25.14
C LEU A 5 -10.12 14.75 -25.31
N ARG A 6 -9.78 15.11 -26.56
CA ARG A 6 -8.72 16.08 -26.86
C ARG A 6 -9.03 17.46 -26.28
N THR A 7 -10.24 17.97 -26.44
CA THR A 7 -10.62 19.30 -25.91
C THR A 7 -10.62 19.32 -24.39
N GLN A 8 -11.23 18.32 -23.74
CA GLN A 8 -11.22 18.22 -22.28
C GLN A 8 -9.80 18.00 -21.73
N PHE A 9 -8.94 17.24 -22.41
CA PHE A 9 -7.53 17.10 -22.03
C PHE A 9 -6.77 18.43 -22.08
N MET A 10 -6.98 19.22 -23.13
CA MET A 10 -6.37 20.55 -23.25
C MET A 10 -6.82 21.50 -22.13
N LEU A 11 -8.10 21.42 -21.72
CA LEU A 11 -8.65 22.19 -20.61
C LEU A 11 -8.11 21.71 -19.25
N GLU A 12 -8.02 20.40 -19.04
CA GLU A 12 -7.53 19.83 -17.78
C GLU A 12 -6.02 20.01 -17.60
N ARG A 13 -5.24 20.09 -18.68
CA ARG A 13 -3.79 20.34 -18.59
C ARG A 13 -3.45 21.66 -17.92
N THR A 14 -4.24 22.70 -18.13
CA THR A 14 -4.02 24.04 -17.53
C THR A 14 -4.78 24.23 -16.22
N SER A 15 -5.48 23.19 -15.73
CA SER A 15 -6.19 23.26 -14.46
C SER A 15 -5.22 23.44 -13.29
N THR A 16 -5.48 24.43 -12.44
CA THR A 16 -4.69 24.71 -11.24
C THR A 16 -4.62 23.51 -10.30
N ARG A 17 -5.71 22.72 -10.21
CA ARG A 17 -5.77 21.47 -9.44
C ARG A 17 -4.72 20.46 -9.91
N ASN A 18 -4.60 20.30 -11.22
CA ASN A 18 -3.74 19.32 -11.86
C ASN A 18 -2.26 19.71 -11.73
N ILE A 19 -1.97 21.00 -11.89
CA ILE A 19 -0.63 21.57 -11.62
C ILE A 19 -0.27 21.40 -10.15
N PHE A 20 -1.18 21.73 -9.23
CA PHE A 20 -0.95 21.58 -7.79
C PHE A 20 -0.70 20.12 -7.42
N ALA A 21 -1.46 19.17 -7.97
CA ALA A 21 -1.24 17.74 -7.75
C ALA A 21 0.16 17.30 -8.23
N ALA A 22 0.59 17.74 -9.41
CA ALA A 22 1.92 17.43 -9.94
C ALA A 22 3.06 18.01 -9.08
N VAL A 23 2.88 19.22 -8.55
CA VAL A 23 3.84 19.84 -7.60
C VAL A 23 3.84 19.11 -6.26
N ALA A 24 2.67 18.75 -5.74
CA ALA A 24 2.56 18.00 -4.49
C ALA A 24 3.28 16.64 -4.58
N VAL A 25 3.17 15.93 -5.71
CA VAL A 25 3.93 14.69 -5.96
C VAL A 25 5.44 14.94 -5.89
N LEU A 26 5.95 16.02 -6.49
CA LEU A 26 7.38 16.37 -6.40
C LEU A 26 7.82 16.63 -4.96
N VAL A 27 7.02 17.39 -4.20
CA VAL A 27 7.31 17.67 -2.78
C VAL A 27 7.36 16.39 -1.96
N VAL A 28 6.41 15.48 -2.17
CA VAL A 28 6.38 14.18 -1.49
C VAL A 28 7.64 13.37 -1.84
N LEU A 29 8.02 13.28 -3.12
CA LEU A 29 9.21 12.53 -3.54
C LEU A 29 10.50 13.10 -2.93
N CYS A 30 10.69 14.42 -2.99
CA CYS A 30 11.84 15.08 -2.37
C CYS A 30 11.85 14.87 -0.84
N GLY A 31 10.69 15.02 -0.19
CA GLY A 31 10.54 14.78 1.24
C GLY A 31 10.87 13.34 1.62
N SER A 32 10.46 12.35 0.81
CA SER A 32 10.76 10.94 1.04
C SER A 32 12.24 10.62 0.89
N VAL A 33 12.97 11.25 -0.04
CA VAL A 33 14.44 11.09 -0.13
C VAL A 33 15.10 11.58 1.15
N ILE A 34 14.72 12.76 1.64
CA ILE A 34 15.23 13.32 2.91
C ILE A 34 14.87 12.40 4.08
N TYR A 35 13.64 11.88 4.11
CA TYR A 35 13.15 10.98 5.15
C TYR A 35 13.95 9.67 5.22
N ILE A 36 14.16 8.99 4.09
CA ILE A 36 14.97 7.76 4.02
C ILE A 36 16.40 8.03 4.47
N HIS A 37 17.01 9.11 3.98
CA HIS A 37 18.38 9.48 4.32
C HIS A 37 18.54 9.79 5.81
N THR A 38 17.61 10.52 6.42
CA THR A 38 17.69 10.90 7.84
C THR A 38 17.43 9.71 8.77
N LEU A 39 16.47 8.84 8.45
CA LEU A 39 16.12 7.70 9.28
C LEU A 39 16.96 6.44 9.02
N HIS A 40 17.86 6.47 8.04
CA HIS A 40 18.70 5.32 7.64
C HIS A 40 17.84 4.08 7.38
N ILE A 41 16.72 4.27 6.69
CA ILE A 41 15.79 3.17 6.36
C ILE A 41 16.50 2.23 5.37
N GLY A 42 16.51 0.94 5.68
CA GLY A 42 17.22 -0.09 4.90
C GLY A 42 18.59 -0.48 5.43
N ASP A 43 19.10 0.23 6.42
CA ASP A 43 20.32 -0.14 7.14
C ASP A 43 20.10 -1.44 7.93
N LYS A 44 20.65 -2.53 7.40
CA LYS A 44 20.51 -3.88 7.98
C LYS A 44 21.18 -4.01 9.34
N GLU A 45 22.24 -3.25 9.61
CA GLU A 45 22.86 -3.24 10.93
C GLU A 45 21.92 -2.62 11.96
N ARG A 46 21.28 -1.51 11.59
CA ARG A 46 20.31 -0.83 12.45
C ARG A 46 19.04 -1.66 12.65
N GLU A 47 18.50 -2.28 11.60
CA GLU A 47 17.37 -3.21 11.70
C GLU A 47 17.68 -4.37 12.67
N THR A 48 18.85 -4.99 12.52
CA THR A 48 19.28 -6.08 13.42
C THR A 48 19.50 -5.57 14.86
N ALA A 49 19.98 -4.34 15.04
CA ALA A 49 20.13 -3.74 16.36
C ALA A 49 18.79 -3.50 17.06
N VAL A 50 17.78 -2.99 16.34
CA VAL A 50 16.41 -2.80 16.83
C VAL A 50 15.79 -4.15 17.22
N GLU A 51 15.99 -5.17 16.38
CA GLU A 51 15.51 -6.53 16.64
C GLU A 51 16.14 -7.15 17.89
N ARG A 52 17.45 -6.98 18.11
CA ARG A 52 18.11 -7.39 19.35
C ARG A 52 17.58 -6.65 20.58
N GLN A 53 17.30 -5.36 20.42
CA GLN A 53 16.75 -4.55 21.51
C GLN A 53 15.35 -5.04 21.88
N SER A 54 14.50 -5.36 20.91
CA SER A 54 13.15 -5.85 21.17
C SER A 54 13.16 -7.19 21.93
N ILE A 55 14.07 -8.11 21.55
CA ILE A 55 14.28 -9.38 22.27
C ILE A 55 14.81 -9.12 23.69
N THR A 56 15.72 -8.15 23.87
CA THR A 56 16.27 -7.81 25.19
C THR A 56 15.19 -7.24 26.12
N VAL A 57 14.29 -6.41 25.60
CA VAL A 57 13.13 -5.89 26.35
C VAL A 57 12.12 -7.00 26.66
N ALA A 58 12.00 -8.02 25.81
CA ALA A 58 11.22 -9.21 26.13
C ALA A 58 11.86 -10.02 27.28
N LEU A 59 13.17 -10.25 27.23
CA LEU A 59 13.91 -10.98 28.27
C LEU A 59 13.89 -10.28 29.64
N SER A 60 13.91 -8.94 29.68
CA SER A 60 13.88 -8.21 30.96
C SER A 60 12.58 -8.42 31.74
N LYS A 61 11.50 -8.90 31.11
CA LYS A 61 10.25 -9.23 31.79
C LYS A 61 10.37 -10.47 32.69
N PHE A 62 11.32 -11.37 32.40
CA PHE A 62 11.58 -12.58 33.21
C PHE A 62 12.61 -12.32 34.32
N GLN A 63 13.48 -11.32 34.17
CA GLN A 63 14.49 -10.97 35.17
C GLN A 63 13.91 -10.37 36.47
N ILE A 64 12.61 -10.06 36.48
CA ILE A 64 11.89 -9.49 37.63
C ILE A 64 11.14 -10.59 38.41
N ALA A 65 11.01 -11.80 37.86
CA ALA A 65 10.32 -12.92 38.49
C ALA A 65 11.35 -13.89 39.11
N ASP A 66 11.46 -13.89 40.43
CA ASP A 66 12.40 -14.76 41.20
C ASP A 66 11.96 -16.25 41.26
N ASP A 67 10.84 -16.62 40.65
CA ASP A 67 10.32 -17.99 40.64
C ASP A 67 9.67 -18.29 39.27
N LEU A 68 10.49 -18.73 38.31
CA LEU A 68 10.02 -19.10 36.97
C LEU A 68 9.36 -20.49 37.03
N THR A 69 8.12 -20.59 36.57
CA THR A 69 7.47 -21.88 36.33
C THR A 69 8.18 -22.67 35.21
N PHE A 70 7.99 -23.99 35.13
CA PHE A 70 8.64 -24.84 34.11
C PHE A 70 8.40 -24.34 32.67
N ASP A 71 7.19 -23.85 32.36
CA ASP A 71 6.87 -23.30 31.04
C ASP A 71 7.46 -21.90 30.79
N GLU A 72 7.66 -21.10 31.85
CA GLU A 72 8.37 -19.81 31.75
C GLU A 72 9.87 -19.99 31.52
N ASP A 73 10.47 -21.08 31.99
CA ASP A 73 11.86 -21.45 31.72
C ASP A 73 12.08 -21.84 30.23
N ASP A 74 11.11 -22.52 29.63
CA ASP A 74 11.12 -22.86 28.20
C ASP A 74 11.03 -21.60 27.31
N LEU A 75 10.14 -20.66 27.65
CA LEU A 75 10.01 -19.39 26.93
C LEU A 75 11.26 -18.52 27.13
N TYR A 76 11.77 -18.43 28.34
CA TYR A 76 13.02 -17.73 28.64
C TYR A 76 14.19 -18.30 27.82
N THR A 77 14.36 -19.62 27.84
CA THR A 77 15.39 -20.33 27.07
C THR A 77 15.25 -20.05 25.56
N ASN A 78 14.04 -20.09 25.03
CA ASN A 78 13.78 -19.74 23.63
C ASN A 78 14.21 -18.30 23.31
N LEU A 79 13.86 -17.32 24.15
CA LEU A 79 14.23 -15.92 23.94
C LEU A 79 15.76 -15.70 24.04
N VAL A 80 16.45 -16.44 24.90
CA VAL A 80 17.93 -16.44 24.95
C VAL A 80 18.50 -16.94 23.63
N LEU A 81 17.95 -18.03 23.07
CA LEU A 81 18.37 -18.54 21.75
C LEU A 81 18.06 -17.53 20.63
N GLN A 82 16.91 -16.85 20.66
CA GLN A 82 16.61 -15.77 19.71
C GLN A 82 17.64 -14.64 19.79
N LYS A 83 18.04 -14.25 21.01
CA LYS A 83 19.09 -13.23 21.21
C LYS A 83 20.44 -13.69 20.65
N GLN A 84 20.78 -14.97 20.79
CA GLN A 84 22.01 -15.54 20.21
C GLN A 84 21.99 -15.54 18.68
N GLU A 85 20.88 -15.93 18.06
CA GLU A 85 20.78 -15.91 16.59
C GLU A 85 20.77 -14.47 16.04
N ALA A 86 20.09 -13.53 16.72
CA ALA A 86 20.21 -12.11 16.39
C ALA A 86 21.65 -11.60 16.60
N ALA A 87 22.36 -12.10 17.63
CA ALA A 87 23.79 -11.85 17.87
C ALA A 87 24.66 -12.32 16.69
N ARG A 88 24.31 -13.47 16.12
CA ARG A 88 24.97 -14.07 14.97
C ARG A 88 24.67 -13.33 13.67
N GLN A 89 23.45 -12.84 13.45
CA GLN A 89 23.08 -12.03 12.28
C GLN A 89 23.95 -10.78 12.16
N ALA A 90 24.04 -9.92 13.17
CA ALA A 90 24.84 -8.69 13.02
C ALA A 90 26.35 -8.97 12.99
N MET A 91 26.83 -10.09 13.56
CA MET A 91 28.22 -10.53 13.33
C MET A 91 28.42 -10.92 11.87
N ALA A 92 27.47 -11.64 11.28
CA ALA A 92 27.52 -12.07 9.89
C ALA A 92 27.50 -10.87 8.92
N LEU A 93 26.71 -9.83 9.19
CA LEU A 93 26.74 -8.57 8.42
C LEU A 93 28.13 -7.92 8.49
N ARG A 94 28.66 -7.69 9.70
CA ARG A 94 29.98 -7.06 9.90
C ARG A 94 31.14 -7.84 9.29
N MET A 95 31.03 -9.16 9.26
CA MET A 95 32.04 -10.05 8.66
C MET A 95 31.78 -10.36 7.18
N ASN A 96 30.75 -9.76 6.58
CA ASN A 96 30.31 -10.00 5.21
C ASN A 96 30.09 -11.49 4.89
N ARG A 97 29.52 -12.25 5.84
CA ARG A 97 29.18 -13.68 5.72
C ARG A 97 27.69 -13.86 5.45
N ILE A 98 27.27 -13.55 4.23
CA ILE A 98 25.86 -13.51 3.81
C ILE A 98 25.13 -14.85 4.06
N GLU A 99 25.78 -15.99 3.84
CA GLU A 99 25.17 -17.31 4.11
C GLU A 99 24.84 -17.51 5.60
N VAL A 100 25.73 -17.06 6.49
CA VAL A 100 25.52 -17.14 7.94
C VAL A 100 24.41 -16.20 8.38
N TYR A 101 24.28 -15.04 7.72
CA TYR A 101 23.19 -14.10 7.97
C TYR A 101 21.83 -14.72 7.64
N TRP A 102 21.69 -15.37 6.48
CA TRP A 102 20.44 -16.02 6.12
C TRP A 102 20.13 -17.25 6.97
N ASP A 103 21.11 -18.09 7.29
CA ASP A 103 20.94 -19.24 8.20
C ASP A 103 20.44 -18.79 9.58
N SER A 104 21.05 -17.75 10.14
CA SER A 104 20.62 -17.19 11.44
C SER A 104 19.25 -16.50 11.36
N SER A 105 18.91 -15.84 10.24
CA SER A 105 17.57 -15.28 10.01
C SER A 105 16.49 -16.34 9.99
N ILE A 106 16.71 -17.45 9.27
CA ILE A 106 15.77 -18.58 9.22
C ILE A 106 15.61 -19.19 10.62
N LYS A 107 16.70 -19.47 11.32
CA LYS A 107 16.67 -20.01 12.69
C LYS A 107 15.94 -19.09 13.66
N LEU A 108 16.19 -17.78 13.59
CA LEU A 108 15.51 -16.79 14.41
C LEU A 108 13.99 -16.82 14.18
N THR A 109 13.55 -16.88 12.92
CA THR A 109 12.11 -16.96 12.61
C THR A 109 11.48 -18.28 13.08
N GLN A 110 12.19 -19.41 13.01
CA GLN A 110 11.73 -20.69 13.55
C GLN A 110 11.62 -20.67 15.07
N LEU A 111 12.58 -20.04 15.77
CA LEU A 111 12.53 -19.89 17.23
C LEU A 111 11.32 -19.05 17.66
N ARG A 112 11.01 -17.98 16.92
CA ARG A 112 9.81 -17.14 17.15
C ARG A 112 8.51 -17.89 16.95
N GLU A 113 8.44 -18.70 15.90
CA GLU A 113 7.25 -19.53 15.64
C GLU A 113 7.04 -20.54 16.78
N LYS A 114 8.12 -21.14 17.29
CA LYS A 114 8.06 -21.97 18.51
C LYS A 114 7.62 -21.17 19.72
N ALA A 115 8.16 -19.96 19.93
CA ALA A 115 7.81 -19.12 21.08
C ALA A 115 6.32 -18.78 21.15
N GLN A 116 5.66 -18.60 20.00
CA GLN A 116 4.22 -18.35 19.91
C GLN A 116 3.35 -19.51 20.42
N GLN A 117 3.92 -20.71 20.55
CA GLN A 117 3.24 -21.92 21.02
C GLN A 117 3.54 -22.24 22.49
N ILE A 118 4.48 -21.53 23.12
CA ILE A 118 4.84 -21.74 24.53
C ILE A 118 3.87 -20.95 25.42
N GLU A 119 3.49 -21.54 26.56
CA GLU A 119 2.66 -20.87 27.55
C GLU A 119 3.34 -19.58 28.06
N GLY A 120 2.55 -18.55 28.38
CA GLY A 120 3.10 -17.25 28.83
C GLY A 120 3.59 -16.32 27.70
N TYR A 121 3.50 -16.70 26.42
CA TYR A 121 3.89 -15.82 25.29
C TYR A 121 3.19 -14.45 25.28
N GLU A 122 1.96 -14.37 25.80
CA GLU A 122 1.19 -13.13 25.90
C GLU A 122 1.91 -12.00 26.64
N VAL A 123 2.82 -12.35 27.57
CA VAL A 123 3.63 -11.41 28.34
C VAL A 123 4.64 -10.69 27.45
N VAL A 124 5.16 -11.36 26.42
CA VAL A 124 6.20 -10.83 25.52
C VAL A 124 5.71 -10.48 24.13
N GLN A 125 4.48 -10.86 23.76
CA GLN A 125 3.93 -10.70 22.40
C GLN A 125 4.09 -9.28 21.83
N ASN A 126 3.95 -8.24 22.65
CA ASN A 126 4.04 -6.84 22.21
C ASN A 126 5.47 -6.40 21.85
N ASN A 127 6.48 -7.16 22.27
CA ASN A 127 7.89 -6.86 22.03
C ASN A 127 8.47 -7.68 20.86
N LEU A 128 7.70 -8.63 20.33
CA LEU A 128 8.13 -9.55 19.29
C LEU A 128 7.30 -9.34 18.00
N PRO A 129 7.86 -9.68 16.83
CA PRO A 129 7.12 -9.58 15.58
C PRO A 129 5.84 -10.42 15.59
N THR A 130 4.82 -9.96 14.89
CA THR A 130 3.57 -10.72 14.72
C THR A 130 3.80 -12.00 13.91
N SER A 131 2.88 -12.97 13.98
CA SER A 131 2.97 -14.20 13.19
C SER A 131 3.07 -13.92 11.68
N ALA A 132 2.33 -12.92 11.18
CA ALA A 132 2.40 -12.49 9.78
C ALA A 132 3.78 -11.93 9.42
N GLN A 133 4.34 -11.05 10.25
CA GLN A 133 5.69 -10.50 10.05
C GLN A 133 6.76 -11.60 10.08
N ASN A 134 6.63 -12.56 11.00
CA ASN A 134 7.58 -13.67 11.13
C ASN A 134 7.55 -14.60 9.90
N LYS A 135 6.36 -14.99 9.42
CA LYS A 135 6.20 -15.81 8.21
C LYS A 135 6.67 -15.08 6.96
N ARG A 136 6.43 -13.77 6.87
CA ARG A 136 6.96 -12.93 5.78
C ARG A 136 8.48 -12.90 5.77
N GLN A 137 9.10 -12.72 6.94
CA GLN A 137 10.55 -12.71 7.08
C GLN A 137 11.17 -14.07 6.74
N LEU A 138 10.52 -15.17 7.14
CA LEU A 138 10.93 -16.53 6.80
C LEU A 138 10.93 -16.74 5.28
N ALA A 139 9.80 -16.45 4.61
CA ALA A 139 9.68 -16.57 3.16
C ALA A 139 10.72 -15.73 2.41
N PHE A 140 10.99 -14.50 2.88
CA PHE A 140 12.04 -13.66 2.34
C PHE A 140 13.44 -14.26 2.52
N SER A 141 13.76 -14.70 3.75
CA SER A 141 15.09 -15.24 4.09
C SER A 141 15.41 -16.54 3.35
N GLU A 142 14.43 -17.44 3.24
CA GLU A 142 14.57 -18.68 2.47
C GLU A 142 14.84 -18.40 0.98
N SER A 143 14.12 -17.46 0.38
CA SER A 143 14.31 -17.12 -1.03
C SER A 143 15.68 -16.48 -1.27
N MET A 144 16.13 -15.61 -0.37
CA MET A 144 17.46 -15.01 -0.45
C MET A 144 18.57 -16.06 -0.32
N GLN A 145 18.41 -17.03 0.58
CA GLN A 145 19.36 -18.15 0.73
C GLN A 145 19.40 -19.03 -0.52
N LYS A 146 18.23 -19.44 -1.04
CA LYS A 146 18.12 -20.31 -2.23
C LYS A 146 18.69 -19.68 -3.50
N GLN A 147 18.54 -18.36 -3.65
CA GLN A 147 18.95 -17.64 -4.86
C GLN A 147 20.36 -17.04 -4.76
N HIS A 148 21.03 -17.17 -3.59
CA HIS A 148 22.36 -16.60 -3.31
C HIS A 148 22.48 -15.10 -3.67
N ILE A 149 21.41 -14.33 -3.44
CA ILE A 149 21.37 -12.90 -3.77
C ILE A 149 22.10 -12.11 -2.67
N ALA A 150 22.93 -11.16 -3.08
CA ALA A 150 23.60 -10.24 -2.15
C ALA A 150 22.58 -9.35 -1.42
N ILE A 151 22.90 -8.99 -0.17
CA ILE A 151 22.04 -8.10 0.62
C ILE A 151 22.10 -6.70 0.01
N GLU A 152 20.94 -6.14 -0.32
CA GLU A 152 20.83 -4.74 -0.71
C GLU A 152 20.55 -3.89 0.53
N GLU A 153 21.53 -3.07 0.93
CA GLU A 153 21.44 -2.21 2.13
C GLU A 153 20.96 -0.80 1.81
N ASN A 154 21.03 -0.38 0.54
CA ASN A 154 20.70 0.99 0.14
C ASN A 154 19.27 1.09 -0.40
N HIS A 155 18.33 1.56 0.43
CA HIS A 155 16.95 1.81 -0.01
C HIS A 155 16.77 3.08 -0.87
N LEU A 156 17.82 3.89 -1.08
CA LEU A 156 17.81 5.03 -2.00
C LEU A 156 18.11 4.64 -3.45
N THR A 157 18.38 3.36 -3.73
CA THR A 157 18.45 2.86 -5.10
C THR A 157 17.05 2.82 -5.73
N TYR A 158 16.99 2.87 -7.07
CA TYR A 158 15.77 3.08 -7.82
C TYR A 158 14.60 2.14 -7.44
N TYR A 159 14.80 0.81 -7.47
CA TYR A 159 13.69 -0.13 -7.22
C TYR A 159 13.18 -0.13 -5.76
N PRO A 160 14.06 -0.25 -4.73
CA PRO A 160 13.65 -0.12 -3.33
C PRO A 160 12.98 1.21 -3.02
N PHE A 161 13.46 2.32 -3.59
CA PHE A 161 12.85 3.63 -3.40
C PHE A 161 11.43 3.68 -3.96
N ILE A 162 11.20 3.20 -5.18
CA ILE A 162 9.85 3.16 -5.76
C ILE A 162 8.93 2.28 -4.91
N LEU A 163 9.39 1.10 -4.50
CA LEU A 163 8.59 0.22 -3.64
C LEU A 163 8.23 0.91 -2.31
N PHE A 164 9.18 1.61 -1.71
CA PHE A 164 8.95 2.39 -0.50
C PHE A 164 7.90 3.48 -0.71
N ILE A 165 8.03 4.29 -1.77
CA ILE A 165 7.05 5.33 -2.11
C ILE A 165 5.68 4.74 -2.34
N MET A 166 5.56 3.63 -3.07
CA MET A 166 4.27 2.98 -3.32
C MET A 166 3.64 2.45 -2.03
N SER A 167 4.46 1.86 -1.15
CA SER A 167 3.99 1.41 0.17
C SER A 167 3.52 2.57 1.05
N LEU A 168 4.25 3.68 1.06
CA LEU A 168 3.87 4.90 1.78
C LEU A 168 2.58 5.52 1.21
N LEU A 169 2.50 5.61 -0.11
CA LEU A 169 1.38 6.21 -0.81
C LEU A 169 0.10 5.38 -0.60
N SER A 170 0.21 4.06 -0.49
CA SER A 170 -0.95 3.16 -0.26
C SER A 170 -1.86 3.62 0.87
N GLY A 171 -1.30 4.04 2.01
CA GLY A 171 -2.09 4.42 3.18
C GLY A 171 -2.89 5.72 2.98
N ILE A 172 -2.44 6.59 2.07
CA ILE A 172 -2.99 7.94 1.88
C ILE A 172 -3.64 8.09 0.49
N TRP A 173 -3.40 7.15 -0.43
CA TRP A 173 -3.78 7.23 -1.83
C TRP A 173 -5.28 7.47 -2.02
N PHE A 174 -6.09 6.73 -1.27
CA PHE A 174 -7.54 6.90 -1.30
C PHE A 174 -7.99 8.31 -0.90
N ILE A 175 -7.42 8.86 0.17
CA ILE A 175 -7.73 10.21 0.64
C ILE A 175 -7.40 11.24 -0.44
N VAL A 176 -6.23 11.12 -1.05
CA VAL A 176 -5.80 11.99 -2.17
C VAL A 176 -6.77 11.88 -3.33
N LEU A 177 -7.17 10.65 -3.70
CA LEU A 177 -8.10 10.41 -4.79
C LEU A 177 -9.47 11.02 -4.53
N VAL A 178 -10.04 10.85 -3.32
CA VAL A 178 -11.34 11.42 -2.92
C VAL A 178 -11.34 12.94 -3.05
N ILE A 179 -10.29 13.59 -2.52
CA ILE A 179 -10.14 15.05 -2.60
C ILE A 179 -10.00 15.48 -4.06
N TYR A 180 -9.15 14.79 -4.83
CA TYR A 180 -8.90 15.10 -6.24
C TYR A 180 -10.15 14.92 -7.11
N SER A 181 -10.93 13.84 -6.92
CA SER A 181 -12.10 13.53 -7.73
C SER A 181 -13.35 14.32 -7.34
N SER A 182 -13.42 14.84 -6.10
CA SER A 182 -14.62 15.49 -5.55
C SER A 182 -15.20 16.61 -6.43
N THR A 183 -14.35 17.42 -7.05
CA THR A 183 -14.76 18.55 -7.90
C THR A 183 -15.03 18.16 -9.35
N THR A 184 -14.68 16.94 -9.76
CA THR A 184 -14.65 16.55 -11.18
C THR A 184 -15.97 16.74 -11.91
N VAL A 185 -17.14 16.62 -11.27
CA VAL A 185 -18.42 16.77 -11.98
C VAL A 185 -19.24 17.98 -11.50
N ILE A 186 -18.99 18.48 -10.30
CA ILE A 186 -19.79 19.55 -9.69
C ILE A 186 -19.53 20.89 -10.35
N ASP A 187 -18.27 21.23 -10.64
CA ASP A 187 -17.90 22.52 -11.22
C ASP A 187 -18.63 22.77 -12.55
N ASP A 188 -18.83 21.74 -13.38
CA ASP A 188 -19.52 21.90 -14.66
C ASP A 188 -21.04 22.07 -14.50
N PHE A 189 -21.63 21.41 -13.49
CA PHE A 189 -23.06 21.58 -13.20
C PHE A 189 -23.38 22.96 -12.64
N THR A 190 -22.43 23.59 -11.92
CA THR A 190 -22.58 24.98 -11.47
C THR A 190 -22.53 25.98 -12.63
N HIS A 191 -21.82 25.65 -13.71
CA HIS A 191 -21.75 26.46 -14.94
C HIS A 191 -22.54 25.81 -16.09
N ALA A 192 -23.85 25.66 -15.92
CA ALA A 192 -24.75 25.00 -16.88
C ALA A 192 -24.68 25.54 -18.33
N THR A 193 -24.18 26.75 -18.55
CA THR A 193 -23.90 27.34 -19.87
C THR A 193 -22.80 26.61 -20.65
N LEU A 194 -21.83 25.99 -19.98
CA LEU A 194 -20.78 25.17 -20.61
C LEU A 194 -21.32 23.85 -21.19
N LEU A 195 -22.36 23.27 -20.57
CA LEU A 195 -22.98 22.03 -21.04
C LEU A 195 -23.95 22.22 -22.22
N ARG A 196 -24.61 23.38 -22.32
CA ARG A 196 -25.61 23.64 -23.38
C ARG A 196 -25.03 23.86 -24.78
N GLY A 197 -23.72 24.10 -24.90
CA GLY A 197 -23.04 24.35 -26.17
C GLY A 197 -22.51 23.10 -26.89
N TYR A 198 -22.54 21.92 -26.26
CA TYR A 198 -21.98 20.70 -26.84
C TYR A 198 -23.08 19.77 -27.37
N PRO A 199 -23.06 19.35 -28.65
CA PRO A 199 -24.02 18.40 -29.22
C PRO A 199 -23.67 16.97 -28.80
N VAL A 200 -23.63 16.69 -27.50
CA VAL A 200 -23.20 15.42 -26.91
C VAL A 200 -24.14 15.04 -25.77
N THR A 201 -24.46 13.75 -25.62
CA THR A 201 -25.30 13.29 -24.50
C THR A 201 -24.56 13.45 -23.17
N VAL A 202 -25.28 13.82 -22.10
CA VAL A 202 -24.72 14.03 -20.75
C VAL A 202 -23.94 12.81 -20.25
N GLY A 203 -24.39 11.60 -20.58
CA GLY A 203 -23.69 10.36 -20.23
C GLY A 203 -22.31 10.25 -20.91
N GLN A 204 -22.21 10.57 -22.20
CA GLN A 204 -20.92 10.57 -22.91
C GLN A 204 -19.96 11.63 -22.35
N TYR A 205 -20.49 12.76 -21.89
CA TYR A 205 -19.69 13.81 -21.24
C TYR A 205 -19.04 13.34 -19.95
N ILE A 206 -19.81 12.68 -19.08
CA ILE A 206 -19.34 12.18 -17.79
C ILE A 206 -18.32 11.06 -17.97
N TRP A 207 -18.56 10.13 -18.90
CA TRP A 207 -17.59 9.09 -19.22
C TRP A 207 -16.28 9.67 -19.76
N SER A 208 -16.36 10.66 -20.64
CA SER A 208 -15.17 11.36 -21.15
C SER A 208 -14.38 12.00 -20.00
N LYS A 209 -15.06 12.66 -19.06
CA LYS A 209 -14.40 13.30 -17.92
C LYS A 209 -13.81 12.30 -16.93
N ALA A 210 -14.49 11.19 -16.67
CA ALA A 210 -13.97 10.09 -15.85
C ALA A 210 -12.68 9.51 -16.44
N ILE A 211 -12.65 9.26 -17.76
CA ILE A 211 -11.48 8.72 -18.47
C ILE A 211 -10.31 9.70 -18.42
N ILE A 212 -10.54 11.01 -18.57
CA ILE A 212 -9.47 12.00 -18.55
C ILE A 212 -8.91 12.17 -17.14
N SER A 213 -9.78 12.26 -16.13
CA SER A 213 -9.35 12.32 -14.72
C SER A 213 -8.54 11.06 -14.35
N TRP A 214 -8.97 9.88 -14.79
CA TRP A 214 -8.23 8.63 -14.61
C TRP A 214 -6.89 8.64 -15.36
N GLY A 215 -6.86 9.12 -16.60
CA GLY A 215 -5.64 9.29 -17.37
C GLY A 215 -4.65 10.26 -16.73
N PHE A 216 -5.14 11.35 -16.13
CA PHE A 216 -4.30 12.31 -15.40
C PHE A 216 -3.66 11.68 -14.16
N ILE A 217 -4.39 10.85 -13.42
CA ILE A 217 -3.82 10.06 -12.32
C ILE A 217 -2.73 9.11 -12.85
N GLY A 218 -2.95 8.48 -14.00
CA GLY A 218 -1.92 7.70 -14.68
C GLY A 218 -0.67 8.51 -15.02
N LEU A 219 -0.83 9.76 -15.46
CA LEU A 219 0.29 10.68 -15.70
C LEU A 219 1.05 11.03 -14.40
N LEU A 220 0.34 11.24 -13.27
CA LEU A 220 0.98 11.45 -11.97
C LEU A 220 1.79 10.21 -11.53
N MET A 221 1.29 9.00 -11.80
CA MET A 221 2.04 7.77 -11.53
C MET A 221 3.30 7.65 -12.41
N ILE A 222 3.20 7.99 -13.69
CA ILE A 222 4.36 8.04 -14.60
C ILE A 222 5.36 9.09 -14.11
N GLN A 223 4.89 10.24 -13.64
CA GLN A 223 5.75 11.29 -13.05
C GLN A 223 6.54 10.74 -11.86
N ILE A 224 5.93 9.94 -10.98
CA ILE A 224 6.64 9.29 -9.87
C ILE A 224 7.81 8.43 -10.38
N LEU A 225 7.58 7.62 -11.42
CA LEU A 225 8.63 6.79 -12.01
C LEU A 225 9.75 7.64 -12.62
N VAL A 226 9.40 8.63 -13.45
CA VAL A 226 10.35 9.48 -14.17
C VAL A 226 11.19 10.31 -13.20
N VAL A 227 10.60 10.89 -12.16
CA VAL A 227 11.34 11.65 -11.15
C VAL A 227 12.25 10.72 -10.34
N SER A 228 11.77 9.51 -10.02
CA SER A 228 12.59 8.50 -9.34
C SER A 228 13.78 8.04 -10.19
N MET A 229 13.72 8.13 -11.53
CA MET A 229 14.89 7.84 -12.38
C MET A 229 16.06 8.79 -12.11
N GLY A 230 15.83 9.97 -11.52
CA GLY A 230 16.93 10.82 -11.03
C GLY A 230 17.83 10.09 -10.02
N LEU A 231 17.26 9.23 -9.19
CA LEU A 231 18.02 8.41 -8.23
C LEU A 231 18.85 7.33 -8.91
N MET A 232 18.43 6.82 -10.07
CA MET A 232 19.24 5.89 -10.86
C MET A 232 20.58 6.49 -11.24
N LEU A 233 20.62 7.81 -11.51
CA LEU A 233 21.85 8.52 -11.86
C LEU A 233 22.76 8.78 -10.65
N TRP A 234 22.21 8.87 -9.44
CA TRP A 234 22.97 9.23 -8.23
C TRP A 234 23.34 8.04 -7.35
N GLN A 235 22.45 7.05 -7.24
CA GLN A 235 22.53 5.92 -6.31
C GLN A 235 22.52 4.55 -7.02
N GLY A 236 22.19 4.51 -8.31
CA GLY A 236 22.09 3.27 -9.09
C GLY A 236 20.71 2.61 -9.05
N THR A 237 20.54 1.50 -9.76
CA THR A 237 19.21 0.87 -9.98
C THR A 237 18.78 -0.15 -8.93
N SER A 238 19.70 -0.78 -8.20
CA SER A 238 19.48 -2.08 -7.54
C SER A 238 19.11 -3.22 -8.52
N ASN A 239 19.08 -4.45 -8.02
CA ASN A 239 18.67 -5.62 -8.78
C ASN A 239 17.14 -5.68 -8.93
N ALA A 240 16.66 -5.62 -10.18
CA ALA A 240 15.23 -5.73 -10.48
C ALA A 240 14.61 -7.08 -10.06
N GLN A 241 15.43 -8.13 -9.93
CA GLN A 241 15.01 -9.47 -9.51
C GLN A 241 15.04 -9.65 -7.98
N TYR A 242 15.34 -8.61 -7.21
CA TYR A 242 15.38 -8.70 -5.76
C TYR A 242 14.02 -9.19 -5.22
N PRO A 243 13.98 -10.27 -4.42
CA PRO A 243 12.73 -10.87 -4.00
C PRO A 243 12.06 -10.03 -2.92
N VAL A 244 10.75 -9.87 -3.03
CA VAL A 244 9.90 -9.20 -2.05
C VAL A 244 8.83 -10.20 -1.62
N ALA A 245 8.76 -10.47 -0.32
CA ALA A 245 7.73 -11.34 0.24
C ALA A 245 6.38 -10.64 0.25
N ILE A 246 5.41 -11.24 -0.43
CA ILE A 246 4.02 -10.79 -0.54
C ILE A 246 3.06 -11.85 -0.01
N TYR A 247 1.87 -11.42 0.39
CA TYR A 247 0.82 -12.31 0.87
C TYR A 247 -0.25 -12.56 -0.21
N THR A 248 -0.39 -13.81 -0.66
CA THR A 248 -1.41 -14.25 -1.62
C THR A 248 -2.32 -15.35 -1.06
N GLY A 249 -2.44 -15.42 0.26
CA GLY A 249 -3.03 -16.55 1.01
C GLY A 249 -1.94 -17.33 1.76
N GLU A 250 -0.78 -17.46 1.14
CA GLU A 250 0.49 -17.85 1.74
C GLU A 250 1.56 -16.79 1.45
N PHE A 251 2.66 -16.80 2.19
CA PHE A 251 3.78 -15.88 1.93
C PHE A 251 4.66 -16.43 0.81
N VAL A 252 4.65 -15.74 -0.32
CA VAL A 252 5.43 -16.09 -1.52
C VAL A 252 6.29 -14.90 -1.90
N THR A 253 7.47 -15.13 -2.46
CA THR A 253 8.36 -14.06 -2.91
C THR A 253 8.21 -13.80 -4.40
N TRP A 254 7.95 -12.55 -4.78
CA TRP A 254 7.95 -12.09 -6.16
C TRP A 254 9.11 -11.10 -6.39
N PRO A 255 9.68 -11.05 -7.60
CA PRO A 255 10.63 -10.00 -7.97
C PRO A 255 10.07 -8.60 -7.73
N ILE A 256 10.92 -7.66 -7.30
CA ILE A 256 10.51 -6.28 -6.96
C ILE A 256 9.79 -5.57 -8.12
N TYR A 257 10.19 -5.80 -9.37
CA TYR A 257 9.52 -5.21 -10.53
C TYR A 257 8.05 -5.67 -10.67
N GLN A 258 7.76 -6.93 -10.35
CA GLN A 258 6.39 -7.48 -10.40
C GLN A 258 5.53 -6.85 -9.31
N VAL A 259 6.10 -6.66 -8.12
CA VAL A 259 5.41 -6.01 -7.00
C VAL A 259 5.13 -4.54 -7.31
N ILE A 260 6.08 -3.81 -7.91
CA ILE A 260 5.85 -2.42 -8.36
C ILE A 260 4.71 -2.37 -9.39
N LEU A 261 4.71 -3.28 -10.37
CA LEU A 261 3.64 -3.36 -11.38
C LEU A 261 2.28 -3.68 -10.75
N LEU A 262 2.25 -4.55 -9.74
CA LEU A 262 1.05 -4.85 -8.95
C LEU A 262 0.53 -3.58 -8.27
N TYR A 263 1.38 -2.82 -7.56
CA TYR A 263 0.98 -1.55 -6.94
C TYR A 263 0.41 -0.57 -7.97
N MET A 264 1.08 -0.39 -9.11
CA MET A 264 0.63 0.51 -10.17
C MET A 264 -0.74 0.13 -10.73
N GLY A 265 -0.92 -1.15 -11.08
CA GLY A 265 -2.20 -1.66 -11.58
C GLY A 265 -3.31 -1.49 -10.55
N TYR A 266 -3.01 -1.79 -9.28
CA TYR A 266 -3.98 -1.67 -8.20
C TYR A 266 -4.38 -0.22 -7.91
N PHE A 267 -3.41 0.71 -7.87
CA PHE A 267 -3.69 2.13 -7.68
C PHE A 267 -4.54 2.71 -8.81
N MET A 268 -4.32 2.27 -10.05
CA MET A 268 -5.17 2.64 -11.19
C MET A 268 -6.59 2.08 -11.08
N LEU A 269 -6.75 0.85 -10.56
CA LEU A 269 -8.07 0.28 -10.28
C LEU A 269 -8.81 1.06 -9.18
N ILE A 270 -8.13 1.35 -8.06
CA ILE A 270 -8.71 2.17 -6.97
C ILE A 270 -9.08 3.56 -7.52
N ALA A 271 -8.22 4.19 -8.32
CA ALA A 271 -8.50 5.49 -8.93
C ALA A 271 -9.81 5.49 -9.73
N LEU A 272 -10.00 4.47 -10.58
CA LEU A 272 -11.23 4.34 -11.35
C LEU A 272 -12.45 4.12 -10.45
N PHE A 273 -12.33 3.24 -9.45
CA PHE A 273 -13.38 3.00 -8.46
C PHE A 273 -13.80 4.29 -7.75
N VAL A 274 -12.83 5.03 -7.19
CA VAL A 274 -13.08 6.29 -6.46
C VAL A 274 -13.73 7.33 -7.37
N ILE A 275 -13.25 7.51 -8.60
CA ILE A 275 -13.84 8.45 -9.56
C ILE A 275 -15.31 8.11 -9.82
N LEU A 276 -15.63 6.85 -10.11
CA LEU A 276 -17.02 6.44 -10.39
C LEU A 276 -17.93 6.60 -9.17
N THR A 277 -17.46 6.21 -7.98
CA THR A 277 -18.20 6.46 -6.73
C THR A 277 -18.43 7.95 -6.52
N THR A 278 -17.43 8.79 -6.80
CA THR A 278 -17.52 10.25 -6.66
C THR A 278 -18.55 10.83 -7.60
N ILE A 279 -18.59 10.37 -8.85
CA ILE A 279 -19.58 10.81 -9.84
C ILE A 279 -21.00 10.52 -9.35
N ILE A 280 -21.26 9.30 -8.86
CA ILE A 280 -22.58 8.93 -8.34
C ILE A 280 -22.98 9.80 -7.15
N LEU A 281 -22.09 9.97 -6.17
CA LEU A 281 -22.37 10.78 -4.99
C LEU A 281 -22.55 12.26 -5.34
N ASN A 282 -21.77 12.79 -6.29
CA ASN A 282 -21.93 14.16 -6.79
C ASN A 282 -23.29 14.36 -7.47
N LEU A 283 -23.80 13.35 -8.19
CA LEU A 283 -25.14 13.41 -8.78
C LEU A 283 -26.24 13.39 -7.72
N LEU A 284 -26.06 12.64 -6.64
CA LEU A 284 -27.03 12.52 -5.54
C LEU A 284 -27.06 13.77 -4.65
N TYR A 285 -25.90 14.25 -4.19
CA TYR A 285 -25.81 15.32 -3.20
C TYR A 285 -25.67 16.71 -3.80
N LYS A 286 -25.14 16.83 -5.03
CA LYS A 286 -24.80 18.11 -5.67
C LYS A 286 -23.92 19.02 -4.79
N ASN A 287 -23.12 18.43 -3.90
CA ASN A 287 -22.27 19.12 -2.95
C ASN A 287 -20.98 18.32 -2.74
N HIS A 288 -19.83 18.93 -3.03
CA HIS A 288 -18.54 18.22 -2.99
C HIS A 288 -18.10 17.91 -1.57
N TYR A 289 -18.43 18.76 -0.58
CA TYR A 289 -18.09 18.52 0.82
C TYR A 289 -18.80 17.29 1.37
N ILE A 290 -20.10 17.12 1.04
CA ILE A 290 -20.88 15.95 1.45
C ILE A 290 -20.33 14.70 0.74
N THR A 291 -19.96 14.79 -0.54
CA THR A 291 -19.35 13.66 -1.24
C THR A 291 -18.04 13.20 -0.58
N ILE A 292 -17.15 14.13 -0.26
CA ILE A 292 -15.89 13.82 0.44
C ILE A 292 -16.20 13.16 1.79
N PHE A 293 -17.09 13.76 2.58
CA PHE A 293 -17.45 13.25 3.89
C PHE A 293 -18.00 11.82 3.82
N THR A 294 -18.92 11.55 2.89
CA THR A 294 -19.51 10.22 2.73
C THR A 294 -18.48 9.18 2.29
N GLN A 295 -17.57 9.51 1.37
CA GLN A 295 -16.53 8.57 0.95
C GLN A 295 -15.53 8.25 2.06
N MET A 296 -15.15 9.27 2.84
CA MET A 296 -14.30 9.08 4.01
C MET A 296 -14.99 8.22 5.06
N LEU A 297 -16.28 8.43 5.29
CA LEU A 297 -17.07 7.62 6.22
C LEU A 297 -17.13 6.15 5.76
N LEU A 298 -17.37 5.89 4.47
CA LEU A 298 -17.36 4.54 3.91
C LEU A 298 -16.00 3.85 4.06
N TRP A 299 -14.91 4.58 3.84
CA TRP A 299 -13.56 4.04 4.01
C TRP A 299 -13.21 3.78 5.48
N LEU A 300 -13.66 4.62 6.41
CA LEU A 300 -13.44 4.44 7.85
C LEU A 300 -14.35 3.38 8.47
N LEU A 301 -15.46 3.03 7.82
CA LEU A 301 -16.49 2.13 8.37
C LEU A 301 -15.92 0.77 8.83
N PRO A 302 -15.04 0.08 8.06
CA PRO A 302 -14.43 -1.18 8.52
C PRO A 302 -13.42 -1.01 9.66
N MET A 303 -12.85 0.19 9.80
CA MET A 303 -11.96 0.51 10.91
C MET A 303 -12.78 0.69 12.19
N LEU A 304 -13.90 1.41 12.11
CA LEU A 304 -14.81 1.68 13.23
C LEU A 304 -15.63 0.46 13.66
N VAL A 305 -16.00 -0.42 12.72
CA VAL A 305 -16.85 -1.58 12.97
C VAL A 305 -16.12 -2.86 12.54
N PRO A 306 -15.36 -3.52 13.46
CA PRO A 306 -14.61 -4.75 13.16
C PRO A 306 -15.47 -5.88 12.58
N TYR A 307 -16.76 -5.91 12.93
CA TYR A 307 -17.72 -6.87 12.37
C TYR A 307 -17.80 -6.77 10.83
N VAL A 308 -17.86 -5.55 10.28
CA VAL A 308 -17.91 -5.31 8.83
C VAL A 308 -16.61 -5.74 8.16
N ARG A 309 -15.47 -5.48 8.79
CA ARG A 309 -14.16 -5.90 8.29
C ARG A 309 -14.05 -7.42 8.11
N ASN A 310 -14.53 -8.17 9.10
CA ASN A 310 -14.33 -9.62 9.14
C ASN A 310 -15.41 -10.39 8.34
N HIS A 311 -16.64 -9.88 8.28
CA HIS A 311 -17.75 -10.59 7.64
C HIS A 311 -18.10 -10.04 6.25
N ALA A 312 -17.85 -8.76 5.97
CA ALA A 312 -18.11 -8.17 4.66
C ALA A 312 -16.86 -8.25 3.77
N VAL A 313 -16.42 -9.48 3.48
CA VAL A 313 -15.28 -9.76 2.58
C VAL A 313 -15.51 -9.18 1.18
N TRP A 314 -16.77 -8.93 0.79
CA TRP A 314 -17.15 -8.29 -0.47
C TRP A 314 -17.19 -6.75 -0.43
N TYR A 315 -16.88 -6.13 0.72
CA TYR A 315 -16.90 -4.69 0.85
C TYR A 315 -15.63 -4.07 0.24
N PRO A 316 -15.73 -3.25 -0.83
CA PRO A 316 -14.56 -2.81 -1.60
C PRO A 316 -13.58 -1.95 -0.79
N PHE A 317 -14.06 -1.19 0.19
CA PHE A 317 -13.20 -0.33 1.01
C PHE A 317 -12.25 -1.12 1.94
N ASN A 318 -12.52 -2.40 2.21
CA ASN A 318 -11.58 -3.27 2.94
C ASN A 318 -10.25 -3.44 2.19
N TYR A 319 -10.26 -3.27 0.86
CA TYR A 319 -9.13 -3.56 -0.01
C TYR A 319 -8.40 -2.32 -0.55
N VAL A 320 -8.78 -1.14 -0.08
CA VAL A 320 -8.21 0.12 -0.56
C VAL A 320 -6.74 0.30 -0.12
N ASP A 321 -6.37 -0.26 1.03
CA ASP A 321 -5.01 -0.19 1.56
C ASP A 321 -4.15 -1.35 1.03
N VAL A 322 -3.56 -1.13 -0.14
CA VAL A 322 -2.77 -2.12 -0.89
C VAL A 322 -1.56 -2.63 -0.11
N ALA A 323 -0.84 -1.76 0.59
CA ALA A 323 0.33 -2.12 1.38
C ALA A 323 -0.04 -3.12 2.47
N SER A 324 -1.12 -2.89 3.22
CA SER A 324 -1.58 -3.85 4.24
C SER A 324 -1.99 -5.21 3.66
N LEU A 325 -2.49 -5.23 2.41
CA LEU A 325 -2.83 -6.48 1.71
C LEU A 325 -1.57 -7.21 1.23
N VAL A 326 -0.65 -6.49 0.59
CA VAL A 326 0.60 -7.05 0.05
C VAL A 326 1.49 -7.57 1.17
N THR A 327 1.55 -6.88 2.30
CA THR A 327 2.35 -7.29 3.47
C THR A 327 1.70 -8.38 4.32
N GLY A 328 0.40 -8.66 4.13
CA GLY A 328 -0.33 -9.68 4.88
C GLY A 328 -0.68 -9.26 6.31
N GLU A 329 -0.67 -7.96 6.63
CA GLU A 329 -1.12 -7.44 7.94
C GLU A 329 -2.59 -7.77 8.20
N LYS A 330 -3.39 -7.93 7.14
CA LYS A 330 -4.79 -8.35 7.18
C LYS A 330 -4.91 -9.75 6.55
N PRO A 331 -4.55 -10.84 7.26
CA PRO A 331 -4.43 -12.18 6.67
C PRO A 331 -5.75 -12.75 6.16
N THR A 332 -6.90 -12.24 6.61
CA THR A 332 -8.21 -12.62 6.09
C THR A 332 -8.48 -12.05 4.68
N LEU A 333 -7.71 -11.05 4.25
CA LEU A 333 -7.89 -10.35 2.99
C LEU A 333 -6.74 -10.71 2.04
N ILE A 334 -7.11 -11.32 0.92
CA ILE A 334 -6.15 -11.72 -0.12
C ILE A 334 -6.12 -10.64 -1.21
N VAL A 335 -4.92 -10.27 -1.68
CA VAL A 335 -4.73 -9.25 -2.73
C VAL A 335 -5.59 -9.53 -3.96
N MET A 336 -5.61 -10.79 -4.43
CA MET A 336 -6.40 -11.23 -5.59
C MET A 336 -7.91 -11.01 -5.39
N ASN A 337 -8.44 -11.33 -4.20
CA ASN A 337 -9.85 -11.09 -3.88
C ASN A 337 -10.19 -9.60 -3.90
N GLY A 338 -9.24 -8.75 -3.49
CA GLY A 338 -9.37 -7.30 -3.59
C GLY A 338 -9.45 -6.82 -5.04
N VAL A 339 -8.58 -7.30 -5.93
CA VAL A 339 -8.65 -6.98 -7.37
C VAL A 339 -10.02 -7.35 -7.94
N ILE A 340 -10.51 -8.55 -7.63
CA ILE A 340 -11.81 -9.05 -8.11
C ILE A 340 -12.95 -8.19 -7.57
N THR A 341 -12.96 -7.91 -6.26
CA THR A 341 -14.04 -7.18 -5.58
C THR A 341 -14.12 -5.73 -6.06
N ILE A 342 -12.98 -5.06 -6.22
CA ILE A 342 -12.93 -3.71 -6.77
C ILE A 342 -13.38 -3.71 -8.23
N SER A 343 -12.94 -4.69 -9.04
CA SER A 343 -13.34 -4.79 -10.45
C SER A 343 -14.84 -5.01 -10.62
N ILE A 344 -15.44 -5.91 -9.82
CA ILE A 344 -16.90 -6.11 -9.79
C ILE A 344 -17.61 -4.83 -9.36
N SER A 345 -17.09 -4.15 -8.34
CA SER A 345 -17.66 -2.88 -7.86
C SER A 345 -17.62 -1.80 -8.95
N ILE A 346 -16.54 -1.70 -9.72
CA ILE A 346 -16.43 -0.80 -10.88
C ILE A 346 -17.50 -1.12 -11.92
N LEU A 347 -17.70 -2.40 -12.25
CA LEU A 347 -18.74 -2.82 -13.20
C LEU A 347 -20.15 -2.44 -12.69
N LEU A 348 -20.44 -2.67 -11.42
CA LEU A 348 -21.72 -2.29 -10.81
C LEU A 348 -21.94 -0.78 -10.82
N LEU A 349 -20.92 0.02 -10.48
CA LEU A 349 -21.00 1.48 -10.53
C LEU A 349 -21.17 2.00 -11.96
N ALA A 350 -20.48 1.41 -12.94
CA ALA A 350 -20.63 1.74 -14.35
C ALA A 350 -22.06 1.48 -14.85
N LEU A 351 -22.65 0.35 -14.46
CA LEU A 351 -24.04 0.02 -14.75
C LEU A 351 -25.01 0.99 -14.06
N ALA A 352 -24.77 1.32 -12.78
CA ALA A 352 -25.58 2.27 -12.03
C ALA A 352 -25.58 3.66 -12.67
N ILE A 353 -24.41 4.15 -13.10
CA ILE A 353 -24.27 5.40 -13.85
C ILE A 353 -25.12 5.34 -15.12
N ARG A 354 -24.99 4.28 -15.92
CA ARG A 354 -25.78 4.12 -17.15
C ARG A 354 -27.28 4.15 -16.87
N PHE A 355 -27.75 3.44 -15.85
CA PHE A 355 -29.16 3.39 -15.47
C PHE A 355 -29.71 4.73 -14.97
N LEU A 356 -28.96 5.43 -14.11
CA LEU A 356 -29.34 6.75 -13.60
C LEU A 356 -29.51 7.76 -14.75
N PHE A 357 -28.67 7.70 -15.78
CA PHE A 357 -28.78 8.61 -16.93
C PHE A 357 -29.94 8.28 -17.85
N THR A 358 -30.21 7.00 -18.14
CA THR A 358 -31.40 6.62 -18.92
C THR A 358 -32.70 6.96 -18.18
N SER A 359 -32.73 6.80 -16.85
CA SER A 359 -33.93 7.06 -16.05
C SER A 359 -34.26 8.54 -15.86
N ILE A 360 -33.26 9.39 -15.59
CA ILE A 360 -33.48 10.78 -15.14
C ILE A 360 -33.65 11.74 -16.33
N TRP A 361 -33.06 11.42 -17.48
CA TRP A 361 -33.03 12.35 -18.63
C TRP A 361 -34.01 12.01 -19.76
N ASP A 362 -34.43 10.75 -19.94
CA ASP A 362 -35.51 10.41 -20.88
C ASP A 362 -36.89 10.86 -20.37
N GLN A 363 -37.04 11.21 -19.09
CA GLN A 363 -38.30 11.78 -18.55
C GLN A 363 -38.39 13.31 -18.71
N LYS A 364 -37.35 13.97 -19.22
CA LYS A 364 -37.31 15.44 -19.40
C LYS A 364 -37.14 15.90 -20.84
N GLY A 365 -37.11 14.96 -21.80
CA GLY A 365 -37.35 15.23 -23.22
C GLY A 365 -38.80 14.97 -23.55
#